data_AF-A0A9E4YK79-F1
#
_entry.id   AF-A0A9E4YK79-F1
#
_cell.length_a   1.000
_cell.length_b   1.000
_cell.length_c   1.000
_cell.angle_alpha   90.00
_cell.angle_beta   90.00
_cell.angle_gamma   90.00
#
_symmetry.space_group_name_H-M   'P 1'
#
loop_
_entity.id
_entity.type
_entity.pdbx_description
1 polymer ?
#
loop_
_entity_poly.entity_id
_entity_poly.type
_entity_poly.pdbx_seq_one_letter_code
_entity_poly.pdbx_strand_id
1 'polypeptide(L)'
;DRMDAILATTTAGVRDGGWDAVMVPGAPVELQNTGLRDRLAGELSVPFTTALGAAVEALHALRARDVLVMTPFDTAMNALLTDHLSAVGFNATCAELGFSNENEALEIGPAAVFDMARTAVTAGGKIDAVYFQGAVLDPLPIIDDMERELGLPVIASNPSMLWSILSKLGRSYRIEGGGRLLAEWPAAG
;
A
#
# COMPACT_ATOMS: atom_id res chain seq x y z
N ASP A 1 2.88 13.14 -21.58
CA ASP A 1 1.86 12.36 -20.86
C ASP A 1 2.10 12.47 -19.34
N ARG A 2 1.14 12.11 -18.46
CA ARG A 2 1.32 12.15 -16.99
C ARG A 2 2.49 11.26 -16.55
N MET A 3 2.63 10.09 -17.18
CA MET A 3 3.75 9.18 -16.99
C MET A 3 5.10 9.84 -17.31
N ASP A 4 5.22 10.57 -18.44
CA ASP A 4 6.46 11.26 -18.79
C ASP A 4 6.82 12.36 -17.79
N ALA A 5 5.82 13.06 -17.23
CA ALA A 5 6.06 14.09 -16.22
C ALA A 5 6.62 13.49 -14.91
N ILE A 6 6.12 12.32 -14.50
CA ILE A 6 6.63 11.58 -13.33
C ILE A 6 8.08 11.14 -13.58
N LEU A 7 8.36 10.58 -14.75
CA LEU A 7 9.71 10.13 -15.12
C LEU A 7 10.69 11.29 -15.20
N ALA A 8 10.31 12.39 -15.85
CA ALA A 8 11.15 13.58 -15.92
C ALA A 8 11.48 14.15 -14.53
N THR A 9 10.49 14.22 -13.64
CA THR A 9 10.68 14.74 -12.28
C THR A 9 11.57 13.83 -11.44
N THR A 10 11.32 12.52 -11.48
CA THR A 10 12.08 11.53 -10.69
C THR A 10 13.52 11.38 -11.19
N THR A 11 13.74 11.30 -12.49
CA THR A 11 15.09 11.23 -13.08
C THR A 11 15.90 12.50 -12.84
N ALA A 12 15.27 13.69 -12.93
CA ALA A 12 15.93 14.94 -12.58
C ALA A 12 16.29 15.00 -11.10
N GLY A 13 15.40 14.57 -10.20
CA GLY A 13 15.70 14.50 -8.76
C GLY A 13 16.89 13.60 -8.43
N VAL A 14 16.99 12.43 -9.08
CA VAL A 14 18.14 11.53 -8.91
C VAL A 14 19.44 12.14 -9.44
N ARG A 15 19.41 12.68 -10.67
CA ARG A 15 20.60 13.23 -11.31
C ARG A 15 21.10 14.52 -10.65
N ASP A 16 20.18 15.44 -10.38
CA ASP A 16 20.50 16.81 -9.97
C ASP A 16 20.45 16.98 -8.45
N GLY A 17 19.60 16.21 -7.77
CA GLY A 17 19.40 16.25 -6.32
C GLY A 17 20.20 15.20 -5.53
N GLY A 18 20.84 14.23 -6.20
CA GLY A 18 21.66 13.20 -5.55
C GLY A 18 20.87 12.27 -4.64
N TRP A 19 19.60 11.99 -4.98
CA TRP A 19 18.75 11.11 -4.18
C TRP A 19 19.21 9.66 -4.24
N ASP A 20 19.36 9.02 -3.08
CA ASP A 20 19.76 7.61 -2.97
C ASP A 20 18.64 6.63 -3.36
N ALA A 21 17.38 7.07 -3.36
CA ALA A 21 16.21 6.26 -3.70
C ALA A 21 14.98 7.13 -4.01
N VAL A 22 13.97 6.54 -4.65
CA VAL A 22 12.72 7.23 -5.05
C VAL A 22 11.47 6.51 -4.54
N MET A 23 10.55 7.25 -3.94
CA MET A 23 9.18 6.78 -3.69
C MET A 23 8.21 7.47 -4.63
N VAL A 24 7.37 6.69 -5.34
CA VAL A 24 6.28 7.22 -6.17
C VAL A 24 4.94 6.91 -5.47
N PRO A 25 4.33 7.90 -4.79
CA PRO A 25 3.11 7.69 -4.04
C PRO A 25 1.87 7.62 -4.93
N GLY A 26 0.77 7.10 -4.37
CA GLY A 26 -0.56 7.09 -4.98
C GLY A 26 -0.81 5.89 -5.90
N ALA A 27 -1.62 4.93 -5.45
CA ALA A 27 -2.04 3.77 -6.26
C ALA A 27 -2.58 4.13 -7.65
N PRO A 28 -3.47 5.15 -7.79
CA PRO A 28 -4.03 5.49 -9.08
C PRO A 28 -2.97 5.92 -10.09
N VAL A 29 -1.83 6.44 -9.62
CA VAL A 29 -0.71 6.81 -10.50
C VAL A 29 -0.18 5.58 -11.22
N GLU A 30 -0.04 4.44 -10.55
CA GLU A 30 0.40 3.20 -11.19
C GLU A 30 -0.72 2.52 -11.96
N LEU A 31 -1.92 2.41 -11.37
CA LEU A 31 -3.08 1.73 -11.99
C LEU A 31 -3.56 2.41 -13.28
N GLN A 32 -3.45 3.73 -13.37
CA GLN A 32 -3.89 4.49 -14.55
C GLN A 32 -2.78 4.69 -15.59
N ASN A 33 -1.54 4.27 -15.31
CA ASN A 33 -0.39 4.43 -16.21
C ASN A 33 0.32 3.08 -16.39
N THR A 34 -0.30 2.19 -17.18
CA THR A 34 0.23 0.86 -17.47
C THR A 34 1.68 0.94 -17.99
N GLY A 35 2.58 0.18 -17.37
CA GLY A 35 4.01 0.17 -17.71
C GLY A 35 4.84 1.23 -16.99
N LEU A 36 4.26 2.09 -16.14
CA LEU A 36 5.00 3.08 -15.36
C LEU A 36 6.13 2.44 -14.54
N ARG A 37 5.85 1.33 -13.85
CA ARG A 37 6.85 0.63 -13.03
C ARG A 37 8.03 0.13 -13.87
N ASP A 38 7.78 -0.46 -15.03
CA ASP A 38 8.83 -0.94 -15.94
C ASP A 38 9.66 0.21 -16.50
N ARG A 39 9.02 1.33 -16.85
CA ARG A 39 9.73 2.54 -17.28
C ARG A 39 10.59 3.15 -16.18
N LEU A 40 10.07 3.25 -14.95
CA LEU A 40 10.85 3.70 -13.79
C LEU A 40 12.07 2.82 -13.58
N ALA A 41 11.92 1.49 -13.69
CA ALA A 41 13.02 0.55 -13.58
C ALA A 41 14.08 0.71 -14.68
N GLY A 42 13.67 1.09 -15.89
CA GLY A 42 14.59 1.33 -17.02
C GLY A 42 15.29 2.70 -16.98
N GLU A 43 14.68 3.71 -16.36
CA GLU A 43 15.17 5.09 -16.37
C GLU A 43 15.88 5.52 -15.08
N LEU A 44 15.58 4.90 -13.94
CA LEU A 44 16.19 5.27 -12.64
C LEU A 44 17.46 4.45 -12.36
N SER A 45 18.53 5.15 -11.97
CA SER A 45 19.81 4.53 -11.58
C SER A 45 19.87 4.15 -10.10
N VAL A 46 18.82 4.43 -9.34
CA VAL A 46 18.72 4.19 -7.89
C VAL A 46 17.48 3.35 -7.58
N PRO A 47 17.44 2.64 -6.44
CA PRO A 47 16.25 1.89 -6.05
C PRO A 47 15.01 2.77 -5.99
N PHE A 48 13.88 2.22 -6.40
CA PHE A 48 12.60 2.90 -6.30
C PHE A 48 11.53 1.96 -5.75
N THR A 49 10.46 2.57 -5.25
CA THR A 49 9.23 1.87 -4.91
C THR A 49 8.02 2.69 -5.33
N THR A 50 6.88 2.02 -5.45
CA THR A 50 5.58 2.61 -5.74
C THR A 50 4.62 2.24 -4.62
N ALA A 51 3.56 3.02 -4.40
CA ALA A 51 2.58 2.70 -3.36
C ALA A 51 2.00 1.27 -3.49
N LEU A 52 1.64 0.87 -4.71
CA LEU A 52 1.07 -0.46 -4.96
C LEU A 52 2.14 -1.57 -4.92
N GLY A 53 3.30 -1.33 -5.51
CA GLY A 53 4.41 -2.28 -5.46
C GLY A 53 4.94 -2.53 -4.05
N ALA A 54 5.01 -1.49 -3.21
CA ALA A 54 5.40 -1.63 -1.81
C ALA A 54 4.40 -2.48 -1.01
N ALA A 55 3.11 -2.29 -1.25
CA ALA A 55 2.07 -3.11 -0.62
C ALA A 55 2.12 -4.57 -1.08
N VAL A 56 2.36 -4.82 -2.36
CA VAL A 56 2.58 -6.18 -2.90
C VAL A 56 3.79 -6.85 -2.23
N GLU A 57 4.93 -6.15 -2.16
CA GLU A 57 6.13 -6.64 -1.49
C GLU A 57 5.85 -6.95 0.01
N ALA A 58 5.10 -6.08 0.69
CA ALA A 58 4.74 -6.26 2.10
C ALA A 58 3.80 -7.47 2.33
N LEU A 59 2.79 -7.63 1.47
CA LEU A 59 1.87 -8.77 1.51
C LEU A 59 2.62 -10.10 1.32
N HIS A 60 3.57 -10.16 0.38
CA HIS A 60 4.42 -11.34 0.19
C HIS A 60 5.32 -11.60 1.41
N ALA A 61 5.98 -10.56 1.95
CA ALA A 61 6.86 -10.69 3.10
C ALA A 61 6.12 -11.23 4.35
N LEU A 62 4.85 -10.85 4.50
CA LEU A 62 3.96 -11.33 5.58
C LEU A 62 3.18 -12.60 5.20
N ARG A 63 3.48 -13.21 4.06
CA ARG A 63 2.92 -14.48 3.58
C ARG A 63 1.39 -14.47 3.46
N ALA A 64 0.82 -13.31 3.15
CA ALA A 64 -0.61 -13.17 2.90
C ALA A 64 -0.97 -13.74 1.52
N ARG A 65 -2.13 -14.38 1.41
CA ARG A 65 -2.70 -14.80 0.12
C ARG A 65 -4.12 -14.30 -0.06
N ASP A 66 -4.97 -14.48 0.94
CA ASP A 66 -6.34 -13.97 0.97
C ASP A 66 -6.33 -12.57 1.60
N VAL A 67 -6.61 -11.53 0.81
CA VAL A 67 -6.41 -10.13 1.22
C VAL A 67 -7.73 -9.38 1.22
N LEU A 68 -8.12 -8.83 2.37
CA LEU A 68 -9.22 -7.90 2.45
C LEU A 68 -8.69 -6.49 2.19
N VAL A 69 -9.20 -5.85 1.15
CA VAL A 69 -8.77 -4.51 0.73
C VAL A 69 -9.76 -3.47 1.24
N MET A 70 -9.25 -2.48 1.97
CA MET A 70 -9.98 -1.34 2.51
C MET A 70 -9.55 -0.10 1.72
N THR A 71 -10.48 0.51 0.97
CA THR A 71 -10.18 1.71 0.18
C THR A 71 -11.32 2.71 0.23
N PRO A 72 -11.03 4.00 0.05
CA PRO A 72 -12.03 5.03 -0.15
C PRO A 72 -12.34 5.27 -1.64
N PHE A 73 -12.08 4.27 -2.49
CA PHE A 73 -12.23 4.40 -3.93
C PHE A 73 -13.62 3.98 -4.42
N ASP A 74 -13.97 4.45 -5.62
CA ASP A 74 -15.16 3.99 -6.33
C ASP A 74 -15.04 2.54 -6.82
N THR A 75 -16.14 1.98 -7.31
CA THR A 75 -16.21 0.60 -7.82
C THR A 75 -15.23 0.34 -8.97
N ALA A 76 -15.04 1.30 -9.87
CA ALA A 76 -14.19 1.11 -11.05
C ALA A 76 -12.71 1.02 -10.66
N MET A 77 -12.26 1.87 -9.75
CA MET A 77 -10.89 1.86 -9.24
C MET A 77 -10.64 0.64 -8.34
N ASN A 78 -11.64 0.22 -7.55
CA ASN A 78 -11.56 -1.02 -6.78
C ASN A 78 -11.42 -2.27 -7.67
N ALA A 79 -12.09 -2.30 -8.82
CA ALA A 79 -11.92 -3.37 -9.81
C ALA A 79 -10.48 -3.40 -10.35
N LEU A 80 -9.92 -2.24 -10.75
CA LEU A 80 -8.53 -2.17 -11.20
C LEU A 80 -7.51 -2.63 -10.14
N LEU A 81 -7.75 -2.26 -8.88
CA LEU A 81 -6.87 -2.65 -7.78
C LEU A 81 -6.93 -4.16 -7.51
N THR A 82 -8.14 -4.74 -7.49
CA THR A 82 -8.32 -6.19 -7.25
C THR A 82 -7.81 -7.03 -8.42
N ASP A 83 -8.00 -6.59 -9.67
CA ASP A 83 -7.43 -7.21 -10.86
C ASP A 83 -5.89 -7.20 -10.81
N HIS A 84 -5.30 -6.07 -10.42
CA HIS A 84 -3.84 -5.98 -10.26
C HIS A 84 -3.32 -6.95 -9.19
N LEU A 85 -3.93 -6.96 -7.99
CA LEU A 85 -3.53 -7.87 -6.91
C LEU A 85 -3.71 -9.35 -7.30
N SER A 86 -4.76 -9.65 -8.06
CA SER A 86 -5.02 -11.01 -8.59
C SER A 86 -3.95 -11.43 -9.59
N ALA A 87 -3.54 -10.52 -10.49
CA ALA A 87 -2.49 -10.77 -11.47
C ALA A 87 -1.12 -11.11 -10.84
N VAL A 88 -0.87 -10.65 -9.61
CA VAL A 88 0.36 -10.93 -8.85
C VAL A 88 0.18 -12.01 -7.78
N GLY A 89 -0.96 -12.72 -7.78
CA GLY A 89 -1.13 -13.97 -7.03
C GLY A 89 -1.90 -13.88 -5.70
N PHE A 90 -2.56 -12.75 -5.41
CA PHE A 90 -3.42 -12.61 -4.24
C PHE A 90 -4.89 -12.88 -4.57
N ASN A 91 -5.63 -13.45 -3.62
CA ASN A 91 -7.08 -13.50 -3.65
C ASN A 91 -7.60 -12.25 -2.95
N ALA A 92 -7.69 -11.13 -3.69
CA ALA A 92 -8.07 -9.84 -3.14
C ALA A 92 -9.59 -9.62 -3.21
N THR A 93 -10.19 -9.19 -2.10
CA THR A 93 -11.60 -8.77 -2.03
C THR A 93 -11.67 -7.36 -1.46
N CYS A 94 -12.33 -6.43 -2.14
CA CYS A 94 -12.59 -5.10 -1.58
C CYS A 94 -13.77 -5.13 -0.62
N ALA A 95 -13.63 -4.46 0.52
CA ALA A 95 -14.75 -4.18 1.41
C ALA A 95 -15.70 -3.16 0.77
N GLU A 96 -17.01 -3.41 0.89
CA GLU A 96 -18.04 -2.45 0.47
C GLU A 96 -18.20 -1.36 1.55
N LEU A 97 -17.36 -0.32 1.48
CA LEU A 97 -17.37 0.77 2.46
C LEU A 97 -18.36 1.90 2.13
N GLY A 98 -18.95 1.87 0.92
CA GLY A 98 -19.97 2.83 0.50
C GLY A 98 -19.44 4.20 0.05
N PHE A 99 -18.13 4.36 -0.11
CA PHE A 99 -17.54 5.60 -0.60
C PHE A 99 -17.77 5.81 -2.09
N SER A 100 -18.18 7.01 -2.47
CA SER A 100 -18.27 7.39 -3.89
C SER A 100 -16.98 8.03 -4.40
N ASN A 101 -16.16 8.61 -3.50
CA ASN A 101 -14.84 9.14 -3.80
C ASN A 101 -14.01 9.32 -2.52
N GLU A 102 -12.70 9.55 -2.69
CA GLU A 102 -11.76 9.60 -1.57
C GLU A 102 -11.98 10.74 -0.57
N ASN A 103 -12.63 11.84 -0.98
CA ASN A 103 -12.86 12.98 -0.08
C ASN A 103 -13.83 12.64 1.06
N GLU A 104 -14.72 11.67 0.86
CA GLU A 104 -15.66 11.21 1.90
C GLU A 104 -14.93 10.54 3.07
N ALA A 105 -13.71 10.04 2.83
CA ALA A 105 -12.90 9.41 3.87
C ALA A 105 -12.06 10.40 4.70
N LEU A 106 -11.96 11.67 4.27
CA LEU A 106 -11.13 12.68 4.96
C LEU A 106 -11.56 12.96 6.40
N GLU A 107 -12.85 12.80 6.71
CA GLU A 107 -13.42 13.10 8.03
C GLU A 107 -13.53 11.86 8.93
N ILE A 108 -13.07 10.70 8.46
CA ILE A 108 -13.21 9.44 9.19
C ILE A 108 -12.11 9.33 10.25
N GLY A 109 -12.52 9.41 11.51
CA GLY A 109 -11.63 9.23 12.64
C GLY A 109 -11.16 7.77 12.81
N PRO A 110 -10.03 7.54 13.49
CA PRO A 110 -9.44 6.21 13.65
C PRO A 110 -10.40 5.15 14.21
N ALA A 111 -11.22 5.49 15.20
CA ALA A 111 -12.20 4.55 15.77
C ALA A 111 -13.20 4.03 14.72
N ALA A 112 -13.68 4.91 13.82
CA ALA A 112 -14.57 4.52 12.74
C ALA A 112 -13.85 3.66 11.69
N VAL A 113 -12.58 3.97 11.37
CA VAL A 113 -11.73 3.13 10.50
C VAL A 113 -11.62 1.72 11.07
N PHE A 114 -11.43 1.59 12.38
CA PHE A 114 -11.36 0.28 13.04
C PHE A 114 -12.69 -0.47 12.95
N ASP A 115 -13.81 0.19 13.29
CA ASP A 115 -15.13 -0.44 13.22
C ASP A 115 -15.47 -0.94 11.82
N MET A 116 -15.08 -0.17 10.78
CA MET A 116 -15.21 -0.58 9.39
C MET A 116 -14.38 -1.84 9.11
N ALA A 117 -13.11 -1.87 9.51
CA ALA A 117 -12.22 -3.02 9.31
C ALA A 117 -12.75 -4.27 10.03
N ARG A 118 -13.18 -4.13 11.28
CA ARG A 118 -13.76 -5.23 12.08
C ARG A 118 -15.01 -5.80 11.42
N THR A 119 -15.90 -4.93 10.95
CA THR A 119 -17.12 -5.33 10.25
C THR A 119 -16.79 -6.07 8.96
N ALA A 120 -15.87 -5.53 8.16
CA ALA A 120 -15.46 -6.11 6.89
C ALA A 120 -14.75 -7.46 7.06
N VAL A 121 -13.89 -7.61 8.08
CA VAL A 121 -13.24 -8.90 8.41
C VAL A 121 -14.28 -9.93 8.86
N THR A 122 -15.29 -9.53 9.65
CA THR A 122 -16.34 -10.44 10.12
C THR A 122 -17.27 -10.90 9.01
N ALA A 123 -17.56 -10.02 8.04
CA ALA A 123 -18.33 -10.35 6.85
C ALA A 123 -17.52 -11.18 5.84
N GLY A 124 -16.20 -11.04 5.86
CA GLY A 124 -15.27 -11.73 4.99
C GLY A 124 -15.16 -13.23 5.30
N GLY A 125 -14.73 -13.98 4.29
CA GLY A 125 -14.33 -15.38 4.45
C GLY A 125 -12.97 -15.51 5.12
N LYS A 126 -12.21 -16.54 4.74
CA LYS A 126 -10.81 -16.68 5.18
C LYS A 126 -10.00 -15.48 4.67
N ILE A 127 -9.38 -14.73 5.58
CA ILE A 127 -8.51 -13.57 5.29
C ILE A 127 -7.16 -13.80 6.01
N ASP A 128 -6.06 -13.51 5.32
CA ASP A 128 -4.70 -13.57 5.86
C ASP A 128 -4.13 -12.19 6.21
N ALA A 129 -4.62 -11.11 5.57
CA ALA A 129 -4.21 -9.73 5.85
C ALA A 129 -5.30 -8.71 5.49
N VAL A 130 -5.30 -7.56 6.19
CA VAL A 130 -6.09 -6.39 5.82
C VAL A 130 -5.17 -5.36 5.17
N TYR A 131 -5.52 -4.89 3.98
CA TYR A 131 -4.74 -3.91 3.23
C TYR A 131 -5.51 -2.61 3.05
N PHE A 132 -5.02 -1.54 3.69
CA PHE A 132 -5.51 -0.18 3.50
C PHE A 132 -4.78 0.49 2.34
N GLN A 133 -5.53 0.74 1.27
CA GLN A 133 -5.06 1.54 0.14
C GLN A 133 -5.78 2.89 0.09
N GLY A 134 -5.00 3.96 0.18
CA GLY A 134 -5.48 5.35 0.22
C GLY A 134 -5.08 6.04 1.52
N ALA A 135 -4.35 7.15 1.43
CA ALA A 135 -3.82 7.86 2.60
C ALA A 135 -4.89 8.51 3.49
N VAL A 136 -6.11 8.67 2.97
CA VAL A 136 -7.21 9.35 3.67
C VAL A 136 -7.98 8.42 4.61
N LEU A 137 -8.03 7.12 4.32
CA LEU A 137 -8.57 6.11 5.23
C LEU A 137 -7.41 5.55 6.06
N ASP A 138 -6.95 6.34 7.03
CA ASP A 138 -5.67 6.12 7.71
C ASP A 138 -5.78 5.16 8.90
N PRO A 139 -5.21 3.93 8.83
CA PRO A 139 -5.18 3.02 9.97
C PRO A 139 -4.00 3.31 10.90
N LEU A 140 -3.02 4.13 10.52
CA LEU A 140 -1.74 4.25 11.22
C LEU A 140 -1.89 4.61 12.72
N PRO A 141 -2.78 5.53 13.14
CA PRO A 141 -2.93 5.88 14.56
C PRO A 141 -3.38 4.73 15.47
N ILE A 142 -3.92 3.66 14.90
CA ILE A 142 -4.52 2.52 15.61
C ILE A 142 -4.06 1.17 15.06
N ILE A 143 -3.01 1.15 14.24
CA ILE A 143 -2.64 -0.04 13.45
C ILE A 143 -2.26 -1.22 14.35
N ASP A 144 -1.49 -0.98 15.41
CA ASP A 144 -1.06 -2.02 16.36
C ASP A 144 -2.24 -2.57 17.17
N ASP A 145 -3.19 -1.69 17.53
CA ASP A 145 -4.42 -2.08 18.24
C ASP A 145 -5.33 -2.91 17.33
N MET A 146 -5.44 -2.50 16.07
CA MET A 146 -6.19 -3.21 15.05
C MET A 146 -5.61 -4.60 14.78
N GLU A 147 -4.30 -4.73 14.58
CA GLU A 147 -3.67 -6.04 14.39
C GLU A 147 -3.85 -6.97 15.60
N ARG A 148 -3.77 -6.41 16.81
CA ARG A 148 -3.94 -7.17 18.05
C ARG A 148 -5.35 -7.71 18.22
N GLU A 149 -6.37 -6.92 17.92
CA GLU A 149 -7.78 -7.36 18.04
C GLU A 149 -8.20 -8.27 16.90
N LEU A 150 -7.80 -7.97 15.66
CA LEU A 150 -8.16 -8.77 14.49
C LEU A 150 -7.35 -10.07 14.41
N GLY A 151 -6.16 -10.12 15.04
CA GLY A 151 -5.22 -11.24 14.91
C GLY A 151 -4.57 -11.35 13.52
N LEU A 152 -4.75 -10.34 12.67
CA LEU A 152 -4.30 -10.28 11.28
C LEU A 152 -3.28 -9.14 11.12
N PRO A 153 -2.26 -9.29 10.26
CA PRO A 153 -1.43 -8.17 9.85
C PRO A 153 -2.27 -7.12 9.09
N VAL A 154 -1.95 -5.85 9.33
CA VAL A 154 -2.57 -4.69 8.69
C VAL A 154 -1.52 -3.96 7.86
N ILE A 155 -1.76 -3.86 6.56
CA ILE A 155 -0.85 -3.24 5.60
C ILE A 155 -1.37 -1.85 5.28
N ALA A 156 -0.56 -0.84 5.52
CA ALA A 156 -0.89 0.54 5.19
C ALA A 156 0.09 1.09 4.13
N SER A 157 -0.42 1.88 3.19
CA SER A 157 0.33 2.36 2.01
C SER A 157 1.65 3.06 2.38
N ASN A 158 1.62 4.04 3.29
CA ASN A 158 2.81 4.81 3.67
C ASN A 158 3.85 3.98 4.45
N PRO A 159 3.48 3.22 5.51
CA PRO A 159 4.38 2.26 6.15
C PRO A 159 5.01 1.27 5.17
N SER A 160 4.23 0.75 4.22
CA SER A 160 4.73 -0.20 3.22
C SER A 160 5.80 0.43 2.32
N MET A 161 5.58 1.65 1.83
CA MET A 161 6.58 2.37 1.03
C MET A 161 7.87 2.63 1.82
N LEU A 162 7.74 3.02 3.10
CA LEU A 162 8.88 3.24 3.98
C LEU A 162 9.70 1.95 4.17
N TRP A 163 9.03 0.85 4.52
CA TRP A 163 9.67 -0.46 4.65
C TRP A 163 10.32 -0.92 3.35
N SER A 164 9.62 -0.82 2.23
CA SER A 164 10.09 -1.25 0.91
C SER A 164 11.35 -0.49 0.49
N ILE A 165 11.34 0.84 0.54
CA ILE A 165 12.49 1.62 0.06
C ILE A 165 13.72 1.43 0.96
N LEU A 166 13.53 1.38 2.28
CA LEU A 166 14.63 1.22 3.22
C LEU A 166 15.24 -0.19 3.12
N SER A 167 14.40 -1.20 2.90
CA SER A 167 14.85 -2.57 2.65
C SER A 167 15.66 -2.67 1.35
N LYS A 168 15.24 -1.99 0.27
CA LYS A 168 16.01 -1.91 -1.00
C LYS A 168 17.36 -1.19 -0.84
N LEU A 169 17.49 -0.32 0.15
CA LEU A 169 18.74 0.32 0.55
C LEU A 169 19.58 -0.53 1.53
N GLY A 170 19.18 -1.79 1.78
CA GLY A 170 19.87 -2.69 2.70
C GLY A 170 19.73 -2.30 4.18
N ARG A 171 18.70 -1.51 4.52
CA ARG A 171 18.44 -1.06 5.89
C ARG A 171 17.27 -1.81 6.51
N SER A 172 17.40 -2.14 7.78
CA SER A 172 16.36 -2.75 8.59
C SER A 172 16.23 -2.05 9.93
N TYR A 173 15.00 -1.85 10.38
CA TYR A 173 14.68 -1.16 11.63
C TYR A 173 13.67 -1.97 12.43
N ARG A 174 13.48 -1.58 13.70
CA ARG A 174 12.34 -2.02 14.51
C ARG A 174 11.59 -0.78 14.95
N ILE A 175 10.41 -0.57 14.39
CA ILE A 175 9.59 0.63 14.63
C ILE A 175 8.24 0.18 15.17
N GLU A 176 7.98 0.51 16.42
CA GLU A 176 6.68 0.30 17.06
C GLU A 176 5.67 1.37 16.57
N GLY A 177 4.36 1.09 16.60
CA GLY A 177 3.31 2.00 16.10
C GLY A 177 3.12 1.98 14.58
N GLY A 178 3.76 1.04 13.88
CA GLY A 178 3.73 0.92 12.42
C GLY A 178 3.14 -0.41 11.92
N GLY A 179 2.50 -1.17 12.79
CA GLY A 179 2.03 -2.53 12.53
C GLY A 179 3.19 -3.52 12.46
N ARG A 180 2.84 -4.79 12.27
CA ARG A 180 3.77 -5.93 12.21
C ARG A 180 4.87 -5.72 11.19
N LEU A 181 4.54 -5.10 10.05
CA LEU A 181 5.50 -4.84 8.97
C LEU A 181 6.71 -4.04 9.46
N LEU A 182 6.48 -2.94 10.18
CA LEU A 182 7.57 -2.08 10.66
C LEU A 182 8.16 -2.56 11.99
N ALA A 183 7.38 -3.26 12.82
CA ALA A 183 7.84 -3.81 14.09
C ALA A 183 8.75 -5.05 13.92
N GLU A 184 8.46 -5.90 12.94
CA GLU A 184 9.22 -7.13 12.69
C GLU A 184 10.23 -7.00 11.56
N TRP A 185 10.00 -6.06 10.63
CA TRP A 185 10.84 -5.83 9.45
C TRP A 185 11.16 -7.13 8.70
N PRO A 186 10.12 -7.85 8.22
CA PRO A 186 10.35 -9.11 7.51
C PRO A 186 11.21 -8.86 6.27
N ALA A 187 11.97 -9.88 5.87
CA ALA A 187 12.75 -9.82 4.64
C ALA A 187 11.81 -9.59 3.45
N ALA A 188 12.17 -8.65 2.57
CA ALA A 188 11.46 -8.47 1.30
C ALA A 188 11.56 -9.78 0.49
N GLY A 189 10.40 -10.23 -0.01
CA GLY A 189 10.28 -11.44 -0.83
C GLY A 189 10.87 -11.29 -2.22
#